data_AF-A0A250X627-F1
#
_entry.id   AF-A0A250X627-F1
#
_cell.length_a   1.000
_cell.length_b   1.000
_cell.length_c   1.000
_cell.angle_alpha   90.00
_cell.angle_beta   90.00
_cell.angle_gamma   90.00
#
_symmetry.space_group_name_H-M   'P 1'
#
loop_
_entity.id
_entity.type
_entity.pdbx_description
1 polymer ?
#
loop_
_entity_poly.entity_id
_entity_poly.type
_entity_poly.pdbx_seq_one_letter_code
_entity_poly.pdbx_strand_id
1 'polypeptide(L)'
;MVASQAQQQLYTHAAEPKAVQSGQQRRAKYRDEESELIGNNIMFDRRVVRGNTYAARILPADLTLTEKKSPSSSKRRTSKPPPRTPEPLDGRKHIDIQTDVYLEELTDTVPEVDNNTQTDAFLDRPPTPLFVPQKTGMDATTQIENGDLFDFDFEVEPILEVLVGKVLEQGLMEVLEEEELAAMRAHQEHFEQIRNSELVATQRMEAAEKRKLEEKERRLAQEKDRVQRERVVREKVAASTFSRGYLSGIISSVFDKLQNSGHFYDPVLREVETSFMPWLQEQAVEYLGQGVLTRQVVRKLVEAATVQVEKNRKEATENLRLREASAAAWLKRQEEAAAALMSEDTTRQAQLGEYVLTQLEPRLVTDEEIEAVRTEMTEARADKAAAEHEEARAAAGEKARADGEAKIAEAAAALEEAKAAAAAAASERGEELPEDWVPEGGVPELLDVEAMAASAMEAVEKSEPLQVTLDDILCTMLEKGQVSRDSIMQAMAVDTLGEEAWFRSEAFTLPPPPPPPEPVHVPKGRR
;
A
#
# COMPACT_ATOMS: atom_id res chain seq x y z
N MET A 1 -75.47 7.17 -18.67
CA MET A 1 -75.74 5.96 -19.47
C MET A 1 -74.39 5.28 -19.67
N VAL A 2 -73.96 4.38 -18.76
CA VAL A 2 -74.23 2.92 -18.81
C VAL A 2 -73.61 2.36 -20.11
N ALA A 3 -72.36 1.88 -20.13
CA ALA A 3 -71.87 0.56 -19.67
C ALA A 3 -72.57 -0.62 -20.40
N SER A 4 -71.94 -1.71 -20.85
CA SER A 4 -70.54 -2.21 -20.86
C SER A 4 -70.34 -3.04 -22.17
N GLN A 5 -69.33 -3.89 -22.45
CA GLN A 5 -68.18 -4.46 -21.72
C GLN A 5 -67.07 -4.86 -22.73
N ALA A 6 -66.10 -5.71 -22.35
CA ALA A 6 -65.11 -6.33 -23.25
C ALA A 6 -65.36 -7.83 -23.44
N GLN A 7 -64.87 -8.42 -24.55
CA GLN A 7 -64.59 -9.85 -24.64
C GLN A 7 -63.48 -10.13 -25.67
N GLN A 8 -62.40 -10.76 -25.20
CA GLN A 8 -61.39 -11.42 -26.04
C GLN A 8 -61.91 -12.81 -26.43
N GLN A 9 -61.74 -13.23 -27.67
CA GLN A 9 -61.85 -14.65 -28.05
C GLN A 9 -60.65 -15.07 -28.88
N LEU A 10 -59.91 -16.06 -28.39
CA LEU A 10 -58.87 -16.75 -29.15
C LEU A 10 -59.53 -17.72 -30.12
N TYR A 11 -59.24 -17.59 -31.42
CA TYR A 11 -59.63 -18.59 -32.42
C TYR A 11 -58.48 -19.54 -32.70
N THR A 12 -58.72 -20.83 -32.44
CA THR A 12 -57.79 -21.92 -32.74
C THR A 12 -58.00 -22.41 -34.18
N HIS A 13 -56.96 -22.32 -35.02
CA HIS A 13 -56.98 -22.91 -36.35
C HIS A 13 -56.54 -24.38 -36.30
N ALA A 14 -57.48 -25.28 -36.55
CA ALA A 14 -57.21 -26.66 -36.98
C ALA A 14 -57.97 -26.90 -38.29
N ALA A 15 -57.23 -27.13 -39.39
CA ALA A 15 -57.79 -27.41 -40.69
C ALA A 15 -57.04 -28.58 -41.33
N GLU A 16 -57.76 -29.63 -41.69
CA GLU A 16 -57.20 -30.81 -42.35
C GLU A 16 -56.88 -30.52 -43.83
N PRO A 17 -55.82 -31.11 -44.40
CA PRO A 17 -55.41 -30.83 -45.77
C PRO A 17 -56.37 -31.44 -46.79
N LYS A 18 -57.11 -30.56 -47.50
CA LYS A 18 -58.01 -30.95 -48.60
C LYS A 18 -57.26 -30.93 -49.93
N ALA A 19 -57.18 -32.08 -50.61
CA ALA A 19 -56.52 -32.19 -51.90
C ALA A 19 -57.27 -31.41 -53.00
N VAL A 20 -56.52 -30.69 -53.84
CA VAL A 20 -57.05 -29.91 -54.96
C VAL A 20 -57.39 -30.83 -56.13
N GLN A 21 -58.64 -30.82 -56.58
CA GLN A 21 -59.02 -31.51 -57.82
C GLN A 21 -58.52 -30.72 -59.05
N SER A 22 -57.90 -31.43 -59.98
CA SER A 22 -57.45 -30.91 -61.27
C SER A 22 -58.65 -30.58 -62.17
N GLY A 23 -59.02 -29.31 -62.26
CA GLY A 23 -60.11 -28.84 -63.10
C GLY A 23 -59.77 -28.90 -64.59
N GLN A 24 -60.59 -29.59 -65.37
CA GLN A 24 -60.51 -29.57 -66.84
C GLN A 24 -61.61 -28.69 -67.45
N GLN A 25 -61.15 -27.74 -68.27
CA GLN A 25 -61.81 -27.09 -69.40
C GLN A 25 -62.80 -25.90 -69.26
N ARG A 26 -62.50 -24.94 -70.16
CA ARG A 26 -63.31 -23.93 -70.89
C ARG A 26 -63.11 -22.50 -70.35
N ARG A 27 -62.73 -21.51 -71.17
CA ARG A 27 -62.99 -21.30 -72.62
C ARG A 27 -61.88 -20.44 -73.28
N ALA A 28 -61.65 -20.61 -74.58
CA ALA A 28 -60.54 -20.03 -75.34
C ALA A 28 -60.75 -18.60 -75.87
N LYS A 29 -59.64 -17.93 -76.24
CA LYS A 29 -59.53 -16.92 -77.30
C LYS A 29 -58.08 -16.88 -77.84
N TYR A 30 -57.97 -16.53 -79.12
CA TYR A 30 -56.77 -16.59 -79.98
C TYR A 30 -56.37 -18.00 -80.48
N ARG A 31 -55.78 -17.96 -81.68
CA ARG A 31 -55.60 -19.01 -82.68
C ARG A 31 -54.21 -18.80 -83.24
N ASP A 32 -53.37 -19.83 -83.16
CA ASP A 32 -52.24 -20.08 -84.04
C ASP A 32 -52.09 -21.61 -84.15
N GLU A 33 -51.59 -22.07 -85.28
CA GLU A 33 -51.66 -23.47 -85.71
C GLU A 33 -50.30 -24.17 -85.55
N GLU A 34 -50.16 -25.03 -84.55
CA GLU A 34 -49.09 -26.04 -84.49
C GLU A 34 -49.59 -27.29 -83.74
N SER A 35 -49.33 -28.47 -84.29
CA SER A 35 -49.82 -29.74 -83.74
C SER A 35 -48.90 -30.24 -82.64
N GLU A 36 -49.15 -29.84 -81.39
CA GLU A 36 -48.43 -30.37 -80.22
C GLU A 36 -48.69 -31.88 -80.04
N LEU A 37 -47.63 -32.67 -80.17
CA LEU A 37 -47.63 -34.10 -79.88
C LEU A 37 -47.87 -34.34 -78.38
N ILE A 38 -49.10 -34.70 -78.04
CA ILE A 38 -49.47 -35.12 -76.67
C ILE A 38 -48.55 -36.28 -76.25
N GLY A 39 -47.79 -36.09 -75.19
CA GLY A 39 -46.78 -37.04 -74.73
C GLY A 39 -47.36 -38.44 -74.48
N ASN A 40 -46.91 -39.42 -75.27
CA ASN A 40 -47.30 -40.82 -75.13
C ASN A 40 -46.84 -41.38 -73.78
N ASN A 41 -47.76 -41.45 -72.82
CA ASN A 41 -47.48 -42.03 -71.51
C ASN A 41 -47.27 -43.55 -71.65
N ILE A 42 -46.05 -43.99 -71.36
CA ILE A 42 -45.57 -45.39 -71.42
C ILE A 42 -46.44 -46.36 -70.59
N MET A 43 -47.20 -45.85 -69.61
CA MET A 43 -48.19 -46.64 -68.86
C MET A 43 -49.42 -47.09 -69.67
N PHE A 44 -49.59 -46.64 -70.92
CA PHE A 44 -50.65 -47.09 -71.83
C PHE A 44 -50.15 -47.78 -73.11
N ASP A 45 -48.84 -47.86 -73.33
CA ASP A 45 -48.30 -48.60 -74.48
C ASP A 45 -48.56 -50.11 -74.32
N ARG A 46 -49.06 -50.74 -75.39
CA ARG A 46 -49.35 -52.18 -75.47
C ARG A 46 -48.10 -53.03 -75.71
N ARG A 47 -46.97 -52.42 -76.11
CA ARG A 47 -45.68 -53.09 -76.29
C ARG A 47 -44.93 -53.31 -74.97
N VAL A 48 -45.31 -52.59 -73.91
CA VAL A 48 -44.67 -52.66 -72.59
C VAL A 48 -45.38 -53.68 -71.71
N VAL A 49 -44.76 -54.86 -71.54
CA VAL A 49 -45.27 -55.93 -70.68
C VAL A 49 -45.08 -55.55 -69.20
N ARG A 50 -46.17 -55.55 -68.43
CA ARG A 50 -46.19 -55.16 -67.01
C ARG A 50 -46.37 -56.40 -66.13
N GLY A 51 -45.27 -57.03 -65.74
CA GLY A 51 -45.28 -58.23 -64.89
C GLY A 51 -43.88 -58.73 -64.54
N ASN A 52 -43.77 -59.52 -63.47
CA ASN A 52 -42.50 -60.11 -63.00
C ASN A 52 -42.04 -61.24 -63.94
N THR A 53 -40.79 -61.19 -64.42
CA THR A 53 -40.22 -62.09 -65.43
C THR A 53 -39.58 -63.38 -64.86
N TYR A 54 -39.76 -63.66 -63.57
CA TYR A 54 -39.24 -64.87 -62.92
C TYR A 54 -40.35 -65.85 -62.51
N ALA A 55 -40.71 -66.74 -63.43
CA ALA A 55 -41.49 -67.94 -63.14
C ALA A 55 -41.08 -69.08 -64.09
N ALA A 56 -40.06 -69.85 -63.69
CA ALA A 56 -39.66 -71.06 -64.41
C ALA A 56 -40.79 -72.10 -64.36
N ARG A 57 -41.32 -72.51 -65.52
CA ARG A 57 -42.22 -73.67 -65.61
C ARG A 57 -41.40 -74.95 -65.53
N ILE A 58 -41.50 -75.64 -64.40
CA ILE A 58 -40.90 -76.96 -64.17
C ILE A 58 -41.72 -77.99 -64.93
N LEU A 59 -41.06 -78.79 -65.78
CA LEU A 59 -41.61 -80.03 -66.33
C LEU A 59 -41.20 -81.19 -65.40
N PRO A 60 -42.09 -82.13 -65.04
CA PRO A 60 -41.69 -83.36 -64.37
C PRO A 60 -41.01 -84.30 -65.38
N ALA A 61 -39.97 -85.00 -64.93
CA ALA A 61 -39.30 -86.04 -65.69
C ALA A 61 -40.10 -87.36 -65.62
N ASP A 62 -39.95 -88.21 -66.63
CA ASP A 62 -39.31 -89.51 -66.40
C ASP A 62 -38.85 -90.15 -67.71
N LEU A 63 -37.66 -90.75 -67.67
CA LEU A 63 -37.07 -91.53 -68.75
C LEU A 63 -36.87 -92.96 -68.26
N THR A 64 -37.67 -93.90 -68.76
CA THR A 64 -37.39 -95.33 -68.65
C THR A 64 -37.51 -96.00 -70.01
N LEU A 65 -36.41 -96.59 -70.48
CA LEU A 65 -36.48 -97.59 -71.53
C LEU A 65 -37.07 -98.87 -70.94
N THR A 66 -38.08 -99.47 -71.58
CA THR A 66 -38.03 -100.90 -71.98
C THR A 66 -39.27 -101.32 -72.78
N GLU A 67 -39.00 -102.09 -73.84
CA GLU A 67 -39.79 -103.20 -74.40
C GLU A 67 -41.32 -103.11 -74.70
N LYS A 68 -41.61 -103.43 -75.97
CA LYS A 68 -42.64 -104.37 -76.47
C LYS A 68 -44.11 -103.93 -76.66
N LYS A 69 -44.54 -104.18 -77.91
CA LYS A 69 -45.89 -104.54 -78.43
C LYS A 69 -46.90 -103.40 -78.71
N SER A 70 -47.40 -103.48 -79.94
CA SER A 70 -48.60 -102.84 -80.54
C SER A 70 -49.92 -103.41 -79.96
N PRO A 71 -51.15 -102.96 -80.34
CA PRO A 71 -51.50 -102.04 -81.44
C PRO A 71 -52.65 -101.01 -81.19
N SER A 72 -52.97 -100.27 -82.26
CA SER A 72 -54.32 -99.88 -82.72
C SER A 72 -54.92 -98.48 -82.43
N SER A 73 -55.29 -97.82 -83.53
CA SER A 73 -56.37 -96.80 -83.72
C SER A 73 -56.36 -95.50 -82.87
N SER A 74 -56.75 -94.33 -83.37
CA SER A 74 -57.30 -93.97 -84.68
C SER A 74 -56.82 -92.56 -85.10
N LYS A 75 -56.61 -92.33 -86.40
CA LYS A 75 -56.16 -91.03 -86.94
C LYS A 75 -57.36 -90.17 -87.35
N ARG A 76 -57.42 -88.92 -86.87
CA ARG A 76 -58.14 -87.82 -87.54
C ARG A 76 -57.13 -86.86 -88.16
N ARG A 77 -57.04 -86.85 -89.49
CA ARG A 77 -56.30 -85.86 -90.28
C ARG A 77 -57.32 -84.90 -90.90
N THR A 78 -57.04 -83.61 -90.86
CA THR A 78 -57.79 -82.58 -91.61
C THR A 78 -57.32 -82.54 -93.06
N SER A 79 -58.24 -82.20 -93.96
CA SER A 79 -58.07 -82.20 -95.41
C SER A 79 -57.54 -80.86 -95.94
N LYS A 80 -56.84 -80.91 -97.08
CA LYS A 80 -56.65 -79.76 -97.98
C LYS A 80 -57.82 -79.73 -99.00
N PRO A 81 -58.25 -78.56 -99.50
CA PRO A 81 -59.28 -78.47 -100.53
C PRO A 81 -58.74 -78.89 -101.93
N PRO A 82 -59.61 -79.36 -102.84
CA PRO A 82 -59.25 -79.75 -104.20
C PRO A 82 -59.11 -78.56 -105.17
N PRO A 83 -58.50 -78.74 -106.35
CA PRO A 83 -58.40 -77.70 -107.39
C PRO A 83 -59.77 -77.37 -108.00
N ARG A 84 -59.91 -76.12 -108.46
CA ARG A 84 -61.17 -75.54 -108.98
C ARG A 84 -61.14 -75.52 -110.51
N THR A 85 -62.26 -75.86 -111.15
CA THR A 85 -62.44 -75.77 -112.61
C THR A 85 -62.53 -74.31 -113.08
N PRO A 86 -62.14 -73.99 -114.34
CA PRO A 86 -62.23 -72.64 -114.88
C PRO A 86 -63.67 -72.19 -115.09
N GLU A 87 -63.89 -70.87 -115.08
CA GLU A 87 -65.22 -70.27 -115.16
C GLU A 87 -65.80 -70.30 -116.60
N PRO A 88 -67.14 -70.44 -116.77
CA PRO A 88 -67.78 -70.46 -118.08
C PRO A 88 -67.58 -69.16 -118.86
N LEU A 89 -67.43 -69.28 -120.18
CA LEU A 89 -67.46 -68.14 -121.10
C LEU A 89 -68.86 -67.50 -121.12
N ASP A 90 -68.88 -66.17 -121.26
CA ASP A 90 -70.08 -65.36 -121.07
C ASP A 90 -71.24 -65.75 -122.01
N GLY A 91 -72.45 -65.72 -121.46
CA GLY A 91 -73.67 -66.15 -122.16
C GLY A 91 -73.98 -67.66 -122.15
N ARG A 92 -73.17 -68.53 -121.51
CA ARG A 92 -73.49 -69.97 -121.36
C ARG A 92 -73.50 -70.41 -119.89
N LYS A 93 -74.45 -71.28 -119.53
CA LYS A 93 -74.51 -71.96 -118.23
C LYS A 93 -74.08 -73.41 -118.38
N HIS A 94 -73.23 -73.89 -117.47
CA HIS A 94 -72.97 -75.32 -117.35
C HIS A 94 -74.23 -76.04 -116.84
N ILE A 95 -74.47 -77.24 -117.35
CA ILE A 95 -75.52 -78.17 -116.90
C ILE A 95 -74.77 -79.41 -116.41
N ASP A 96 -75.12 -79.89 -115.22
CA ASP A 96 -74.54 -81.11 -114.67
C ASP A 96 -75.09 -82.32 -115.43
N ILE A 97 -74.19 -83.11 -116.02
CA ILE A 97 -74.51 -84.35 -116.73
C ILE A 97 -74.43 -85.50 -115.72
N GLN A 98 -75.46 -86.34 -115.66
CA GLN A 98 -75.51 -87.46 -114.71
C GLN A 98 -74.54 -88.58 -115.12
N THR A 99 -73.40 -88.65 -114.44
CA THR A 99 -72.33 -89.66 -114.65
C THR A 99 -72.36 -90.75 -113.59
N ASP A 100 -73.55 -91.29 -113.29
CA ASP A 100 -73.65 -92.49 -112.45
C ASP A 100 -73.19 -93.71 -113.25
N VAL A 101 -72.24 -94.48 -112.68
CA VAL A 101 -71.60 -95.60 -113.37
C VAL A 101 -72.54 -96.82 -113.38
N TYR A 102 -73.28 -96.98 -114.47
CA TYR A 102 -73.99 -98.22 -114.81
C TYR A 102 -73.06 -99.16 -115.59
N LEU A 103 -72.35 -100.03 -114.86
CA LEU A 103 -71.62 -101.18 -115.41
C LEU A 103 -71.87 -102.41 -114.53
N GLU A 104 -72.33 -103.49 -115.14
CA GLU A 104 -72.46 -104.81 -114.51
C GLU A 104 -71.18 -105.62 -114.74
N GLU A 105 -70.65 -106.24 -113.69
CA GLU A 105 -69.42 -107.06 -113.78
C GLU A 105 -69.76 -108.49 -114.23
N LEU A 106 -69.29 -108.91 -115.40
CA LEU A 106 -69.39 -110.31 -115.86
C LEU A 106 -68.30 -111.15 -115.19
N THR A 107 -68.71 -112.08 -114.33
CA THR A 107 -67.82 -112.99 -113.58
C THR A 107 -67.71 -114.35 -114.26
N ASP A 108 -66.88 -114.48 -115.30
CA ASP A 108 -66.49 -115.79 -115.85
C ASP A 108 -64.99 -115.82 -116.21
N THR A 109 -64.30 -116.88 -115.81
CA THR A 109 -62.84 -117.01 -115.91
C THR A 109 -62.46 -118.20 -116.77
N VAL A 110 -61.77 -117.94 -117.89
CA VAL A 110 -61.36 -118.96 -118.87
C VAL A 110 -60.28 -119.87 -118.27
N PRO A 111 -60.40 -121.21 -118.37
CA PRO A 111 -59.38 -122.14 -117.90
C PRO A 111 -58.24 -122.32 -118.92
N GLU A 112 -56.99 -122.22 -118.45
CA GLU A 112 -55.77 -122.51 -119.22
C GLU A 112 -55.28 -123.95 -118.99
N VAL A 113 -54.59 -124.54 -119.97
CA VAL A 113 -54.11 -125.94 -119.94
C VAL A 113 -52.67 -126.04 -120.42
N ASP A 114 -51.77 -126.46 -119.53
CA ASP A 114 -50.35 -126.68 -119.83
C ASP A 114 -50.12 -128.02 -120.57
N ASN A 115 -49.29 -127.99 -121.62
CA ASN A 115 -48.77 -129.18 -122.31
C ASN A 115 -47.27 -129.01 -122.59
N ASN A 116 -46.46 -129.98 -122.17
CA ASN A 116 -45.00 -130.02 -122.39
C ASN A 116 -44.59 -131.30 -123.13
N THR A 117 -43.64 -131.19 -124.08
CA THR A 117 -43.08 -132.34 -124.81
C THR A 117 -41.57 -132.17 -125.08
N GLN A 118 -40.85 -133.28 -125.22
CA GLN A 118 -39.40 -133.41 -125.06
C GLN A 118 -38.60 -133.52 -126.38
N THR A 119 -37.29 -133.23 -126.30
CA THR A 119 -36.23 -133.09 -127.32
C THR A 119 -35.91 -134.29 -128.23
N ASP A 120 -35.35 -134.01 -129.42
CA ASP A 120 -34.10 -134.63 -129.90
C ASP A 120 -33.32 -133.72 -130.88
N ALA A 121 -32.04 -134.03 -131.18
CA ALA A 121 -31.07 -133.17 -131.86
C ALA A 121 -30.69 -133.61 -133.30
N PHE A 122 -30.25 -132.66 -134.14
CA PHE A 122 -29.85 -132.91 -135.54
C PHE A 122 -28.54 -132.19 -135.91
N LEU A 123 -27.76 -132.76 -136.85
CA LEU A 123 -26.41 -132.32 -137.24
C LEU A 123 -26.37 -131.60 -138.60
N ASP A 124 -25.39 -130.70 -138.78
CA ASP A 124 -25.27 -129.77 -139.92
C ASP A 124 -24.63 -130.33 -141.21
N ARG A 125 -24.93 -129.65 -142.34
CA ARG A 125 -24.40 -129.92 -143.69
C ARG A 125 -23.59 -128.71 -144.21
N PRO A 126 -22.42 -128.89 -144.87
CA PRO A 126 -21.57 -127.77 -145.28
C PRO A 126 -22.15 -126.93 -146.45
N PRO A 127 -21.90 -125.61 -146.48
CA PRO A 127 -22.39 -124.69 -147.50
C PRO A 127 -21.51 -124.65 -148.77
N THR A 128 -22.08 -124.16 -149.88
CA THR A 128 -21.42 -124.01 -151.20
C THR A 128 -20.95 -122.57 -151.48
N PRO A 129 -19.86 -122.37 -152.24
CA PRO A 129 -19.29 -121.03 -152.50
C PRO A 129 -20.10 -120.18 -153.51
N LEU A 130 -19.98 -118.85 -153.39
CA LEU A 130 -20.69 -117.83 -154.17
C LEU A 130 -19.83 -117.24 -155.31
N PHE A 131 -20.47 -116.81 -156.40
CA PHE A 131 -19.84 -116.22 -157.60
C PHE A 131 -20.17 -114.71 -157.72
N VAL A 132 -19.20 -113.89 -158.16
CA VAL A 132 -19.32 -112.42 -158.24
C VAL A 132 -18.91 -111.89 -159.63
N PRO A 133 -19.78 -111.16 -160.37
CA PRO A 133 -19.44 -110.53 -161.66
C PRO A 133 -18.60 -109.25 -161.55
N GLN A 134 -17.91 -108.86 -162.64
CA GLN A 134 -17.20 -107.59 -162.75
C GLN A 134 -18.12 -106.41 -163.12
N LYS A 135 -17.83 -105.22 -162.56
CA LYS A 135 -18.53 -103.96 -162.88
C LYS A 135 -17.90 -103.26 -164.09
N THR A 136 -18.74 -102.61 -164.91
CA THR A 136 -18.33 -101.69 -165.99
C THR A 136 -19.10 -100.39 -165.90
N GLY A 137 -18.39 -99.28 -165.71
CA GLY A 137 -18.91 -97.91 -165.57
C GLY A 137 -17.76 -96.94 -165.30
N MET A 138 -17.96 -95.63 -165.53
CA MET A 138 -17.01 -94.58 -165.16
C MET A 138 -17.52 -93.87 -163.91
N ASP A 139 -16.77 -93.96 -162.82
CA ASP A 139 -17.13 -93.33 -161.55
C ASP A 139 -16.71 -91.84 -161.54
N ALA A 140 -17.55 -90.99 -160.96
CA ALA A 140 -17.27 -89.58 -160.70
C ALA A 140 -17.71 -89.23 -159.27
N THR A 141 -16.94 -88.40 -158.58
CA THR A 141 -17.21 -87.98 -157.20
C THR A 141 -17.33 -86.46 -157.13
N THR A 142 -18.46 -85.98 -156.61
CA THR A 142 -18.66 -84.56 -156.27
C THR A 142 -18.74 -84.47 -154.75
N GLN A 143 -17.90 -83.64 -154.14
CA GLN A 143 -17.85 -83.43 -152.70
C GLN A 143 -17.92 -81.92 -152.44
N ILE A 144 -18.69 -81.53 -151.43
CA ILE A 144 -18.72 -80.17 -150.91
C ILE A 144 -17.64 -80.08 -149.83
N GLU A 145 -16.72 -79.14 -149.98
CA GLU A 145 -15.61 -78.94 -149.04
C GLU A 145 -16.03 -78.08 -147.84
N ASN A 146 -15.26 -78.17 -146.76
CA ASN A 146 -15.52 -77.42 -145.53
C ASN A 146 -15.47 -75.89 -145.80
N GLY A 147 -16.61 -75.22 -145.73
CA GLY A 147 -16.76 -73.78 -145.94
C GLY A 147 -17.45 -73.35 -147.24
N ASP A 148 -17.75 -74.28 -148.16
CA ASP A 148 -18.35 -73.97 -149.48
C ASP A 148 -19.83 -73.54 -149.41
N LEU A 149 -20.55 -73.94 -148.35
CA LEU A 149 -21.95 -73.57 -148.09
C LEU A 149 -22.13 -72.71 -146.82
N PHE A 150 -21.10 -71.99 -146.39
CA PHE A 150 -21.18 -71.17 -145.17
C PHE A 150 -21.93 -69.85 -145.41
N ASP A 151 -23.07 -69.68 -144.74
CA ASP A 151 -23.79 -68.40 -144.65
C ASP A 151 -23.48 -67.73 -143.30
N PHE A 152 -22.82 -66.57 -143.36
CA PHE A 152 -22.40 -65.84 -142.17
C PHE A 152 -23.58 -65.26 -141.40
N ASP A 153 -24.59 -64.73 -142.10
CA ASP A 153 -25.69 -63.99 -141.46
C ASP A 153 -26.58 -64.95 -140.64
N PHE A 154 -26.80 -66.17 -141.14
CA PHE A 154 -27.53 -67.22 -140.44
C PHE A 154 -26.77 -67.78 -139.22
N GLU A 155 -25.47 -68.05 -139.34
CA GLU A 155 -24.69 -68.64 -138.25
C GLU A 155 -24.37 -67.63 -137.12
N VAL A 156 -24.26 -66.33 -137.46
CA VAL A 156 -23.96 -65.29 -136.47
C VAL A 156 -25.18 -64.82 -135.68
N GLU A 157 -26.40 -64.99 -136.21
CA GLU A 157 -27.66 -64.60 -135.57
C GLU A 157 -27.83 -65.14 -134.12
N PRO A 158 -27.70 -66.46 -133.84
CA PRO A 158 -27.82 -66.98 -132.47
C PRO A 158 -26.67 -66.51 -131.54
N ILE A 159 -25.48 -66.23 -132.09
CA ILE A 159 -24.35 -65.70 -131.31
C ILE A 159 -24.65 -64.26 -130.87
N LEU A 160 -25.18 -63.44 -131.78
CA LEU A 160 -25.56 -62.07 -131.50
C LEU A 160 -26.77 -61.98 -130.57
N GLU A 161 -27.78 -62.85 -130.72
CA GLU A 161 -28.93 -62.89 -129.82
C GLU A 161 -28.48 -63.16 -128.37
N VAL A 162 -27.65 -64.18 -128.15
CA VAL A 162 -27.12 -64.51 -126.81
C VAL A 162 -26.22 -63.40 -126.27
N LEU A 163 -25.38 -62.79 -127.10
CA LEU A 163 -24.48 -61.71 -126.67
C LEU A 163 -25.27 -60.46 -126.29
N VAL A 164 -26.19 -60.00 -127.14
CA VAL A 164 -27.04 -58.83 -126.88
C VAL A 164 -27.96 -59.07 -125.69
N GLY A 165 -28.63 -60.23 -125.64
CA GLY A 165 -29.51 -60.61 -124.52
C GLY A 165 -28.75 -60.60 -123.20
N LYS A 166 -27.58 -61.23 -123.14
CA LYS A 166 -26.76 -61.26 -121.92
C LYS A 166 -26.22 -59.89 -121.52
N VAL A 167 -25.76 -59.06 -122.48
CA VAL A 167 -25.28 -57.70 -122.17
C VAL A 167 -26.41 -56.81 -121.66
N LEU A 168 -27.63 -56.94 -122.21
CA LEU A 168 -28.80 -56.21 -121.72
C LEU A 168 -29.25 -56.70 -120.33
N GLU A 169 -29.25 -58.01 -120.09
CA GLU A 169 -29.59 -58.59 -118.78
C GLU A 169 -28.58 -58.18 -117.70
N GLN A 170 -27.28 -58.28 -118.00
CA GLN A 170 -26.21 -57.85 -117.09
C GLN A 170 -26.29 -56.34 -116.81
N GLY A 171 -26.42 -55.50 -117.84
CA GLY A 171 -26.54 -54.05 -117.67
C GLY A 171 -27.80 -53.65 -116.88
N LEU A 172 -28.92 -54.37 -117.04
CA LEU A 172 -30.12 -54.13 -116.24
C LEU A 172 -29.92 -54.51 -114.76
N MET A 173 -29.26 -55.65 -114.48
CA MET A 173 -28.95 -56.04 -113.10
C MET A 173 -27.98 -55.07 -112.43
N GLU A 174 -26.93 -54.64 -113.13
CA GLU A 174 -25.93 -53.69 -112.63
C GLU A 174 -26.57 -52.33 -112.31
N VAL A 175 -27.41 -51.78 -113.20
CA VAL A 175 -28.12 -50.52 -112.94
C VAL A 175 -29.09 -50.63 -111.76
N LEU A 176 -29.81 -51.74 -111.61
CA LEU A 176 -30.70 -51.95 -110.47
C LEU A 176 -29.94 -52.07 -109.14
N GLU A 177 -28.78 -52.74 -109.12
CA GLU A 177 -27.91 -52.79 -107.93
C GLU A 177 -27.33 -51.41 -107.60
N GLU A 178 -26.88 -50.64 -108.60
CA GLU A 178 -26.39 -49.28 -108.41
C GLU A 178 -27.47 -48.33 -107.86
N GLU A 179 -28.71 -48.40 -108.37
CA GLU A 179 -29.83 -47.62 -107.85
C GLU A 179 -30.22 -48.02 -106.43
N GLU A 180 -30.26 -49.31 -106.09
CA GLU A 180 -30.53 -49.78 -104.72
C GLU A 180 -29.43 -49.30 -103.75
N LEU A 181 -28.15 -49.47 -104.12
CA LEU A 181 -27.03 -49.00 -103.31
C LEU A 181 -27.01 -47.48 -103.16
N ALA A 182 -27.38 -46.72 -104.20
CA ALA A 182 -27.51 -45.27 -104.13
C ALA A 182 -28.65 -44.84 -103.19
N ALA A 183 -29.83 -45.49 -103.30
CA ALA A 183 -30.96 -45.23 -102.42
C ALA A 183 -30.64 -45.54 -100.94
N MET A 184 -29.97 -46.67 -100.68
CA MET A 184 -29.55 -47.06 -99.33
C MET A 184 -28.52 -46.09 -98.74
N ARG A 185 -27.53 -45.62 -99.53
CA ARG A 185 -26.57 -44.59 -99.09
C ARG A 185 -27.27 -43.27 -98.80
N ALA A 186 -28.13 -42.78 -99.68
CA ALA A 186 -28.86 -41.52 -99.47
C ALA A 186 -29.75 -41.57 -98.22
N HIS A 187 -30.38 -42.71 -97.94
CA HIS A 187 -31.17 -42.93 -96.72
C HIS A 187 -30.30 -42.97 -95.46
N GLN A 188 -29.13 -43.62 -95.51
CA GLN A 188 -28.15 -43.61 -94.42
C GLN A 188 -27.63 -42.20 -94.14
N GLU A 189 -27.18 -41.47 -95.17
CA GLU A 189 -26.71 -40.09 -95.06
C GLU A 189 -27.77 -39.17 -94.45
N HIS A 190 -29.04 -39.31 -94.85
CA HIS A 190 -30.15 -38.55 -94.29
C HIS A 190 -30.34 -38.84 -92.79
N PHE A 191 -30.30 -40.10 -92.37
CA PHE A 191 -30.35 -40.45 -90.94
C PHE A 191 -29.14 -39.98 -90.15
N GLU A 192 -27.94 -40.04 -90.73
CA GLU A 192 -26.72 -39.53 -90.08
C GLU A 192 -26.79 -38.00 -89.91
N GLN A 193 -27.30 -37.27 -90.90
CA GLN A 193 -27.57 -35.83 -90.79
C GLN A 193 -28.57 -35.52 -89.67
N ILE A 194 -29.71 -36.22 -89.61
CA ILE A 194 -30.71 -36.06 -88.53
C ILE A 194 -30.05 -36.34 -87.18
N ARG A 195 -29.42 -37.51 -87.02
CA ARG A 195 -28.77 -37.94 -85.76
C ARG A 195 -27.68 -36.96 -85.31
N ASN A 196 -26.89 -36.42 -86.23
CA ASN A 196 -25.87 -35.43 -85.91
C ASN A 196 -26.49 -34.09 -85.49
N SER A 197 -27.59 -33.67 -86.13
CA SER A 197 -28.33 -32.46 -85.75
C SER A 197 -28.97 -32.60 -84.37
N GLU A 198 -29.56 -33.77 -84.06
CA GLU A 198 -30.12 -34.11 -82.75
C GLU A 198 -29.03 -34.14 -81.67
N LEU A 199 -27.88 -34.76 -81.96
CA LEU A 199 -26.75 -34.83 -81.03
C LEU A 199 -26.18 -33.43 -80.69
N VAL A 200 -26.08 -32.53 -81.67
CA VAL A 200 -25.66 -31.15 -81.43
C VAL A 200 -26.72 -30.39 -80.62
N ALA A 201 -28.01 -30.63 -80.88
CA ALA A 201 -29.10 -30.03 -80.12
C ALA A 201 -29.12 -30.51 -78.65
N THR A 202 -28.98 -31.81 -78.40
CA THR A 202 -28.93 -32.36 -77.03
C THR A 202 -27.71 -31.86 -76.27
N GLN A 203 -26.51 -31.91 -76.86
CA GLN A 203 -25.29 -31.36 -76.24
C GLN A 203 -25.42 -29.87 -75.89
N ARG A 204 -26.06 -29.07 -76.77
CA ARG A 204 -26.34 -27.65 -76.50
C ARG A 204 -27.28 -27.46 -75.30
N MET A 205 -28.31 -28.30 -75.19
CA MET A 205 -29.27 -28.25 -74.07
C MET A 205 -28.64 -28.74 -72.77
N GLU A 206 -27.88 -29.83 -72.79
CA GLU A 206 -27.11 -30.35 -71.64
C GLU A 206 -26.10 -29.33 -71.13
N ALA A 207 -25.33 -28.69 -72.02
CA ALA A 207 -24.39 -27.64 -71.65
C ALA A 207 -25.09 -26.40 -71.06
N ALA A 208 -26.29 -26.07 -71.53
CA ALA A 208 -27.08 -24.98 -70.96
C ALA A 208 -27.62 -25.33 -69.57
N GLU A 209 -28.17 -26.53 -69.37
CA GLU A 209 -28.63 -26.99 -68.05
C GLU A 209 -27.47 -27.14 -67.06
N LYS A 210 -26.32 -27.67 -67.48
CA LYS A 210 -25.12 -27.75 -66.65
C LYS A 210 -24.69 -26.37 -66.12
N ARG A 211 -24.65 -25.34 -66.99
CA ARG A 211 -24.35 -23.95 -66.56
C ARG A 211 -25.38 -23.41 -65.56
N LYS A 212 -26.68 -23.69 -65.77
CA LYS A 212 -27.75 -23.29 -64.84
C LYS A 212 -27.60 -23.97 -63.48
N LEU A 213 -27.26 -25.27 -63.46
CA LEU A 213 -27.01 -26.04 -62.24
C LEU A 213 -25.77 -25.52 -61.51
N GLU A 214 -24.65 -25.33 -62.21
CA GLU A 214 -23.41 -24.76 -61.65
C GLU A 214 -23.66 -23.36 -61.06
N GLU A 215 -24.41 -22.48 -61.73
CA GLU A 215 -24.78 -21.19 -61.13
C GLU A 215 -25.69 -21.37 -59.91
N LYS A 216 -26.73 -22.20 -59.99
CA LYS A 216 -27.65 -22.47 -58.88
C LYS A 216 -26.93 -22.99 -57.65
N GLU A 217 -25.99 -23.93 -57.82
CA GLU A 217 -25.13 -24.44 -56.76
C GLU A 217 -24.22 -23.34 -56.20
N ARG A 218 -23.60 -22.52 -57.06
CA ARG A 218 -22.79 -21.38 -56.62
C ARG A 218 -23.60 -20.37 -55.81
N ARG A 219 -24.86 -20.08 -56.21
CA ARG A 219 -25.77 -19.21 -55.44
C ARG A 219 -26.15 -19.84 -54.10
N LEU A 220 -26.45 -21.14 -54.07
CA LEU A 220 -26.76 -21.86 -52.82
C LEU A 220 -25.56 -21.89 -51.86
N ALA A 221 -24.34 -22.06 -52.36
CA ALA A 221 -23.12 -21.98 -51.56
C ALA A 221 -22.91 -20.55 -51.01
N GLN A 222 -22.98 -19.53 -51.88
CA GLN A 222 -22.88 -18.12 -51.47
C GLN A 222 -23.91 -17.73 -50.41
N GLU A 223 -25.14 -18.23 -50.53
CA GLU A 223 -26.21 -17.98 -49.57
C GLU A 223 -25.98 -18.69 -48.23
N LYS A 224 -25.57 -19.97 -48.25
CA LYS A 224 -25.17 -20.70 -47.03
C LYS A 224 -24.05 -19.97 -46.29
N ASP A 225 -23.01 -19.54 -46.99
CA ASP A 225 -21.89 -18.81 -46.40
C ASP A 225 -22.32 -17.43 -45.89
N ARG A 226 -23.25 -16.75 -46.60
CA ARG A 226 -23.83 -15.47 -46.16
C ARG A 226 -24.57 -15.64 -44.84
N VAL A 227 -25.46 -16.64 -44.74
CA VAL A 227 -26.23 -16.94 -43.53
C VAL A 227 -25.32 -17.34 -42.36
N GLN A 228 -24.28 -18.15 -42.61
CA GLN A 228 -23.29 -18.49 -41.58
C GLN A 228 -22.51 -17.26 -41.09
N ARG A 229 -22.02 -16.41 -42.01
CA ARG A 229 -21.32 -15.16 -41.66
C ARG A 229 -22.24 -14.20 -40.90
N GLU A 230 -23.47 -14.02 -41.35
CA GLU A 230 -24.46 -13.18 -40.67
C GLU A 230 -24.77 -13.68 -39.27
N ARG A 231 -24.97 -15.00 -39.09
CA ARG A 231 -25.18 -15.61 -37.77
C ARG A 231 -24.01 -15.32 -36.83
N VAL A 232 -22.78 -15.58 -37.26
CA VAL A 232 -21.57 -15.35 -36.44
C VAL A 232 -21.39 -13.87 -36.11
N VAL A 233 -21.67 -12.96 -37.06
CA VAL A 233 -21.62 -11.51 -36.81
C VAL A 233 -22.70 -11.09 -35.81
N ARG A 234 -23.94 -11.59 -35.96
CA ARG A 234 -25.05 -11.29 -35.05
C ARG A 234 -24.77 -11.77 -33.62
N GLU A 235 -24.26 -12.99 -33.47
CA GLU A 235 -23.82 -13.55 -32.18
C GLU A 235 -22.67 -12.72 -31.56
N LYS A 236 -21.65 -12.33 -32.36
CA LYS A 236 -20.54 -11.47 -31.89
C LYS A 236 -20.99 -10.07 -31.48
N VAL A 237 -21.88 -9.44 -32.25
CA VAL A 237 -22.43 -8.11 -31.92
C VAL A 237 -23.27 -8.18 -30.65
N ALA A 238 -24.15 -9.17 -30.51
CA ALA A 238 -24.95 -9.38 -29.31
C ALA A 238 -24.07 -9.65 -28.07
N ALA A 239 -23.03 -10.47 -28.20
CA ALA A 239 -22.06 -10.71 -27.13
C ALA A 239 -21.28 -9.44 -26.76
N SER A 240 -20.88 -8.63 -27.74
CA SER A 240 -20.15 -7.38 -27.53
C SER A 240 -21.01 -6.31 -26.84
N THR A 241 -22.27 -6.13 -27.26
CA THR A 241 -23.19 -5.17 -26.63
C THR A 241 -23.56 -5.60 -25.21
N PHE A 242 -23.84 -6.90 -25.01
CA PHE A 242 -24.06 -7.48 -23.68
C PHE A 242 -22.84 -7.25 -22.77
N SER A 243 -21.64 -7.61 -23.25
CA SER A 243 -20.40 -7.47 -22.46
C SER A 243 -20.11 -6.02 -22.12
N ARG A 244 -20.32 -5.07 -23.04
CA ARG A 244 -20.15 -3.63 -22.78
C ARG A 244 -21.14 -3.12 -21.72
N GLY A 245 -22.42 -3.51 -21.82
CA GLY A 245 -23.43 -3.16 -20.81
C GLY A 245 -23.09 -3.74 -19.44
N TYR A 246 -22.83 -5.04 -19.38
CA TYR A 246 -22.48 -5.76 -18.16
C TYR A 246 -21.19 -5.21 -17.51
N LEU A 247 -20.14 -4.99 -18.30
CA LEU A 247 -18.88 -4.44 -17.81
C LEU A 247 -19.05 -3.01 -17.30
N SER A 248 -19.87 -2.17 -17.96
CA SER A 248 -20.14 -0.81 -17.47
C SER A 248 -20.82 -0.81 -16.09
N GLY A 249 -21.74 -1.75 -15.84
CA GLY A 249 -22.37 -1.93 -14.52
C GLY A 249 -21.40 -2.50 -13.48
N ILE A 250 -20.57 -3.48 -13.85
CA ILE A 250 -19.54 -4.03 -12.97
C ILE A 250 -18.53 -2.96 -12.57
N ILE A 251 -17.99 -2.20 -13.53
CA ILE A 251 -16.99 -1.16 -13.28
C ILE A 251 -17.48 -0.22 -12.19
N SER A 252 -18.66 0.41 -12.33
CA SER A 252 -19.20 1.28 -11.29
C SER A 252 -19.34 0.56 -9.95
N SER A 253 -19.91 -0.65 -9.92
CA SER A 253 -20.09 -1.40 -8.68
C SER A 253 -18.78 -1.82 -7.99
N VAL A 254 -17.70 -2.02 -8.75
CA VAL A 254 -16.37 -2.37 -8.25
C VAL A 254 -15.65 -1.12 -7.76
N PHE A 255 -15.74 0.00 -8.50
CA PHE A 255 -15.22 1.29 -8.05
C PHE A 255 -15.91 1.73 -6.76
N ASP A 256 -17.24 1.67 -6.67
CA ASP A 256 -18.00 1.97 -5.45
C ASP A 256 -17.56 1.06 -4.29
N LYS A 257 -17.42 -0.25 -4.50
CA LYS A 257 -16.95 -1.19 -3.46
C LYS A 257 -15.53 -0.89 -3.01
N LEU A 258 -14.63 -0.54 -3.93
CA LEU A 258 -13.21 -0.31 -3.66
C LEU A 258 -12.96 1.09 -3.06
N GLN A 259 -13.87 2.04 -3.32
CA GLN A 259 -13.95 3.32 -2.62
C GLN A 259 -14.52 3.14 -1.21
N ASN A 260 -15.63 2.39 -1.05
CA ASN A 260 -16.25 2.11 0.24
C ASN A 260 -15.38 1.22 1.16
N SER A 261 -14.53 0.35 0.61
CA SER A 261 -13.50 -0.38 1.37
C SER A 261 -12.25 0.44 1.65
N GLY A 262 -12.19 1.71 1.21
CA GLY A 262 -11.10 2.63 1.49
C GLY A 262 -9.79 2.33 0.77
N HIS A 263 -9.80 1.58 -0.34
CA HIS A 263 -8.60 1.35 -1.14
C HIS A 263 -8.25 2.54 -2.06
N PHE A 264 -9.24 3.34 -2.45
CA PHE A 264 -9.00 4.65 -3.06
C PHE A 264 -8.80 5.69 -1.96
N TYR A 265 -7.55 6.12 -1.79
CA TYR A 265 -7.18 7.23 -0.90
C TYR A 265 -7.15 8.52 -1.70
N ASP A 266 -7.56 9.63 -1.10
CA ASP A 266 -7.20 10.96 -1.59
C ASP A 266 -5.69 11.13 -1.42
N PRO A 267 -4.92 11.37 -2.51
CA PRO A 267 -3.47 11.54 -2.42
C PRO A 267 -3.09 12.73 -1.53
N VAL A 268 -3.87 13.81 -1.52
CA VAL A 268 -3.59 15.00 -0.70
C VAL A 268 -3.78 14.69 0.77
N LEU A 269 -4.88 14.03 1.15
CA LEU A 269 -5.08 13.62 2.55
C LEU A 269 -3.99 12.66 3.02
N ARG A 270 -3.53 11.73 2.16
CA ARG A 270 -2.48 10.79 2.54
C ARG A 270 -1.10 11.45 2.60
N GLU A 271 -0.76 12.36 1.71
CA GLU A 271 0.47 13.18 1.82
C GLU A 271 0.45 14.03 3.11
N VAL A 272 -0.71 14.60 3.45
CA VAL A 272 -0.88 15.30 4.73
C VAL A 272 -0.67 14.34 5.91
N GLU A 273 -1.29 13.16 5.93
CA GLU A 273 -1.17 12.20 7.02
C GLU A 273 0.24 11.58 7.14
N THR A 274 0.90 11.23 6.03
CA THR A 274 2.17 10.49 6.05
C THR A 274 3.42 11.36 5.99
N SER A 275 3.31 12.62 5.54
CA SER A 275 4.46 13.52 5.36
C SER A 275 4.33 14.80 6.17
N PHE A 276 3.18 15.50 6.08
CA PHE A 276 2.98 16.75 6.82
C PHE A 276 2.77 16.53 8.32
N MET A 277 1.96 15.55 8.73
CA MET A 277 1.67 15.31 10.15
C MET A 277 2.91 14.87 10.95
N PRO A 278 3.80 13.97 10.46
CA PRO A 278 5.06 13.68 11.13
C PRO A 278 5.98 14.91 11.20
N TRP A 279 6.11 15.69 10.13
CA TRP A 279 6.88 16.94 10.13
C TRP A 279 6.32 17.96 11.14
N LEU A 280 4.99 18.12 11.21
CA LEU A 280 4.32 19.02 12.16
C LEU A 280 4.52 18.53 13.61
N GLN A 281 4.49 17.22 13.85
CA GLN A 281 4.77 16.63 15.15
C GLN A 281 6.25 16.82 15.55
N GLU A 282 7.19 16.62 14.63
CA GLU A 282 8.62 16.87 14.84
C GLU A 282 8.88 18.35 15.17
N GLN A 283 8.31 19.27 14.39
CA GLN A 283 8.40 20.71 14.67
C GLN A 283 7.73 21.10 15.99
N ALA A 284 6.57 20.53 16.33
CA ALA A 284 5.93 20.76 17.63
C ALA A 284 6.79 20.25 18.79
N VAL A 285 7.44 19.08 18.64
CA VAL A 285 8.41 18.56 19.60
C VAL A 285 9.66 19.44 19.68
N GLU A 286 10.12 20.01 18.57
CA GLU A 286 11.23 20.96 18.54
C GLU A 286 10.89 22.24 19.33
N TYR A 287 9.73 22.87 19.06
CA TYR A 287 9.26 24.05 19.80
C TYR A 287 9.05 23.75 21.30
N LEU A 288 8.50 22.58 21.65
CA LEU A 288 8.40 22.16 23.05
C LEU A 288 9.77 21.93 23.69
N GLY A 289 10.73 21.36 22.94
CA GLY A 289 12.12 21.19 23.36
C GLY A 289 12.83 22.53 23.60
N GLN A 290 12.69 23.48 22.67
CA GLN A 290 13.16 24.87 22.82
C GLN A 290 12.50 25.54 24.03
N GLY A 291 11.20 25.31 24.27
CA GLY A 291 10.48 25.82 25.45
C GLY A 291 10.99 25.24 26.77
N VAL A 292 11.26 23.93 26.82
CA VAL A 292 11.87 23.25 27.97
C VAL A 292 13.29 23.77 28.22
N LEU A 293 14.11 23.89 27.18
CA LEU A 293 15.47 24.41 27.26
C LEU A 293 15.48 25.87 27.74
N THR A 294 14.60 26.72 27.19
CA THR A 294 14.41 28.11 27.63
C THR A 294 14.00 28.15 29.10
N ARG A 295 13.06 27.30 29.54
CA ARG A 295 12.66 27.20 30.95
C ARG A 295 13.80 26.73 31.87
N GLN A 296 14.67 25.84 31.40
CA GLN A 296 15.88 25.42 32.13
C GLN A 296 16.92 26.55 32.21
N VAL A 297 17.15 27.29 31.12
CA VAL A 297 18.04 28.45 31.08
C VAL A 297 17.53 29.55 32.00
N VAL A 298 16.24 29.87 31.96
CA VAL A 298 15.61 30.83 32.88
C VAL A 298 15.71 30.35 34.33
N ARG A 299 15.52 29.06 34.61
CA ARG A 299 15.69 28.52 35.97
C ARG A 299 17.14 28.67 36.46
N LYS A 300 18.14 28.34 35.63
CA LYS A 300 19.56 28.55 35.95
C LYS A 300 19.92 30.03 36.08
N LEU A 301 19.30 30.91 35.30
CA LEU A 301 19.47 32.36 35.39
C LEU A 301 18.89 32.90 36.70
N VAL A 302 17.72 32.43 37.12
CA VAL A 302 17.12 32.78 38.43
C VAL A 302 17.97 32.24 39.58
N GLU A 303 18.47 31.02 39.48
CA GLU A 303 19.41 30.42 40.46
C GLU A 303 20.69 31.28 40.57
N ALA A 304 21.34 31.59 39.45
CA ALA A 304 22.49 32.48 39.40
C ALA A 304 22.17 33.89 39.94
N ALA A 305 20.98 34.42 39.65
CA ALA A 305 20.52 35.70 40.18
C ALA A 305 20.31 35.65 41.70
N THR A 306 19.76 34.57 42.26
CA THR A 306 19.65 34.40 43.72
C THR A 306 21.03 34.32 44.39
N VAL A 307 21.98 33.59 43.81
CA VAL A 307 23.37 33.55 44.27
C VAL A 307 24.02 34.94 44.18
N GLN A 308 23.76 35.70 43.12
CA GLN A 308 24.27 37.06 42.97
C GLN A 308 23.61 38.03 43.96
N VAL A 309 22.31 37.90 44.25
CA VAL A 309 21.63 38.68 45.29
C VAL A 309 22.19 38.35 46.68
N GLU A 310 22.50 37.09 46.98
CA GLU A 310 23.20 36.71 48.21
C GLU A 310 24.62 37.29 48.31
N LYS A 311 25.39 37.26 47.20
CA LYS A 311 26.72 37.90 47.14
C LYS A 311 26.60 39.41 47.36
N ASN A 312 25.75 40.09 46.60
CA ASN A 312 25.48 41.52 46.75
C ASN A 312 25.01 41.87 48.17
N ARG A 313 24.21 41.00 48.82
CA ARG A 313 23.79 41.18 50.22
C ARG A 313 24.96 41.01 51.20
N LYS A 314 25.81 40.00 51.01
CA LYS A 314 27.04 39.78 51.80
C LYS A 314 28.02 40.93 51.64
N GLU A 315 28.25 41.37 50.41
CA GLU A 315 29.06 42.56 50.08
C GLU A 315 28.46 43.83 50.67
N ALA A 316 27.14 44.01 50.65
CA ALA A 316 26.48 45.13 51.31
C ALA A 316 26.63 45.08 52.84
N THR A 317 26.50 43.92 53.47
CA THR A 317 26.73 43.78 54.92
C THR A 317 28.20 43.96 55.30
N GLU A 318 29.15 43.50 54.48
CA GLU A 318 30.58 43.77 54.72
C GLU A 318 30.92 45.24 54.48
N ASN A 319 30.35 45.89 53.46
CA ASN A 319 30.50 47.34 53.26
C ASN A 319 29.88 48.16 54.39
N LEU A 320 28.75 47.73 54.96
CA LEU A 320 28.16 48.33 56.17
C LEU A 320 29.07 48.09 57.38
N ARG A 321 29.55 46.86 57.60
CA ARG A 321 30.49 46.52 58.67
C ARG A 321 31.79 47.29 58.58
N LEU A 322 32.34 47.49 57.38
CA LEU A 322 33.53 48.31 57.13
C LEU A 322 33.25 49.79 57.39
N ARG A 323 32.07 50.29 57.04
CA ARG A 323 31.64 51.66 57.38
C ARG A 323 31.49 51.84 58.88
N GLU A 324 30.80 50.94 59.57
CA GLU A 324 30.65 50.92 61.02
C GLU A 324 32.01 50.81 61.73
N ALA A 325 32.90 49.93 61.28
CA ALA A 325 34.26 49.82 61.79
C ALA A 325 35.09 51.09 61.53
N SER A 326 34.94 51.74 60.37
CA SER A 326 35.61 53.01 60.07
C SER A 326 35.07 54.18 60.89
N ALA A 327 33.76 54.20 61.16
CA ALA A 327 33.11 55.19 62.01
C ALA A 327 33.45 54.97 63.49
N ALA A 328 33.49 53.73 63.96
CA ALA A 328 33.93 53.36 65.29
C ALA A 328 35.43 53.65 65.48
N ALA A 329 36.28 53.43 64.47
CA ALA A 329 37.69 53.81 64.50
C ALA A 329 37.89 55.33 64.47
N TRP A 330 37.00 56.08 63.78
CA TRP A 330 36.99 57.54 63.80
C TRP A 330 36.51 58.09 65.15
N LEU A 331 35.44 57.54 65.73
CA LEU A 331 34.97 57.86 67.07
C LEU A 331 36.02 57.52 68.12
N LYS A 332 36.63 56.33 68.07
CA LYS A 332 37.72 55.96 68.98
C LYS A 332 38.93 56.88 68.84
N ARG A 333 39.25 57.36 67.62
CA ARG A 333 40.26 58.42 67.42
C ARG A 333 39.85 59.77 67.99
N GLN A 334 38.57 60.15 67.91
CA GLN A 334 38.04 61.36 68.53
C GLN A 334 38.08 61.25 70.06
N GLU A 335 37.71 60.10 70.63
CA GLU A 335 37.78 59.81 72.06
C GLU A 335 39.23 59.74 72.55
N GLU A 336 40.15 59.10 71.81
CA GLU A 336 41.58 59.08 72.12
C GLU A 336 42.21 60.48 72.00
N ALA A 337 41.82 61.29 71.01
CA ALA A 337 42.29 62.66 70.86
C ALA A 337 41.70 63.60 71.92
N ALA A 338 40.43 63.41 72.31
CA ALA A 338 39.79 64.15 73.38
C ALA A 338 40.36 63.73 74.76
N ALA A 339 40.62 62.45 74.98
CA ALA A 339 41.32 61.97 76.17
C ALA A 339 42.77 62.47 76.22
N ALA A 340 43.46 62.53 75.08
CA ALA A 340 44.78 63.15 74.98
C ALA A 340 44.71 64.63 75.33
N LEU A 341 43.79 65.41 74.73
CA LEU A 341 43.59 66.83 75.06
C LEU A 341 43.24 67.04 76.53
N MET A 342 42.32 66.25 77.09
CA MET A 342 41.96 66.31 78.51
C MET A 342 43.14 65.89 79.42
N SER A 343 44.03 65.00 78.97
CA SER A 343 45.27 64.66 79.68
C SER A 343 46.33 65.76 79.58
N GLU A 344 46.43 66.44 78.44
CA GLU A 344 47.25 67.65 78.28
C GLU A 344 46.72 68.79 79.16
N ASP A 345 45.41 69.00 79.21
CA ASP A 345 44.82 70.07 80.01
C ASP A 345 44.87 69.77 81.52
N THR A 346 44.72 68.51 81.94
CA THR A 346 44.90 68.13 83.36
C THR A 346 46.37 68.12 83.79
N THR A 347 47.31 67.74 82.92
CA THR A 347 48.75 67.88 83.20
C THR A 347 49.18 69.35 83.21
N ARG A 348 48.69 70.19 82.29
CA ARG A 348 48.86 71.66 82.35
C ARG A 348 48.31 72.21 83.67
N GLN A 349 47.11 71.81 84.09
CA GLN A 349 46.52 72.26 85.35
C GLN A 349 47.35 71.83 86.57
N ALA A 350 47.84 70.59 86.62
CA ALA A 350 48.71 70.12 87.69
C ALA A 350 50.10 70.80 87.71
N GLN A 351 50.56 71.30 86.56
CA GLN A 351 51.83 72.03 86.44
C GLN A 351 51.70 73.54 86.67
N LEU A 352 50.49 74.10 86.81
CA LEU A 352 50.30 75.55 87.03
C LEU A 352 50.93 76.04 88.34
N GLY A 353 50.89 75.26 89.43
CA GLY A 353 51.53 75.63 90.69
C GLY A 353 53.06 75.68 90.59
N GLU A 354 53.66 74.70 89.91
CA GLU A 354 55.09 74.69 89.60
C GLU A 354 55.47 75.87 88.70
N TYR A 355 54.65 76.14 87.67
CA TYR A 355 54.85 77.25 86.74
C TYR A 355 54.87 78.60 87.47
N VAL A 356 53.82 78.90 88.25
CA VAL A 356 53.65 80.19 88.94
C VAL A 356 54.73 80.42 90.01
N LEU A 357 55.20 79.38 90.70
CA LEU A 357 56.23 79.50 91.73
C LEU A 357 57.66 79.53 91.20
N THR A 358 57.98 78.79 90.12
CA THR A 358 59.39 78.55 89.73
C THR A 358 59.76 78.95 88.31
N GLN A 359 58.80 79.01 87.37
CA GLN A 359 59.05 79.22 85.94
C GLN A 359 58.51 80.58 85.43
N LEU A 360 57.61 81.22 86.19
CA LEU A 360 56.98 82.48 85.82
C LEU A 360 57.96 83.66 85.96
N GLU A 361 58.19 84.34 84.84
CA GLU A 361 58.89 85.61 84.74
C GLU A 361 57.82 86.71 84.52
N PRO A 362 57.71 87.80 85.31
CA PRO A 362 58.57 88.20 86.44
C PRO A 362 58.34 87.37 87.71
N ARG A 363 59.42 87.03 88.40
CA ARG A 363 59.39 86.26 89.65
C ARG A 363 58.63 87.02 90.75
N LEU A 364 57.64 86.36 91.33
CA LEU A 364 56.79 86.89 92.40
C LEU A 364 57.35 86.65 93.80
N VAL A 365 58.19 85.62 93.95
CA VAL A 365 58.73 85.11 95.22
C VAL A 365 60.18 84.69 94.99
N THR A 366 61.01 84.73 96.03
CA THR A 366 62.39 84.22 95.99
C THR A 366 62.46 82.74 96.39
N ASP A 367 63.45 82.01 95.86
CA ASP A 367 63.60 80.58 96.13
C ASP A 367 63.79 80.27 97.64
N GLU A 368 64.37 81.21 98.40
CA GLU A 368 64.54 81.14 99.87
C GLU A 368 63.21 81.20 100.63
N GLU A 369 62.24 82.01 100.17
CA GLU A 369 60.91 82.13 100.80
C GLU A 369 60.05 80.88 100.54
N ILE A 370 60.23 80.23 99.40
CA ILE A 370 59.57 78.96 99.04
C ILE A 370 60.05 77.82 99.93
N GLU A 371 61.37 77.71 100.15
CA GLU A 371 61.92 76.68 101.05
C GLU A 371 61.54 76.91 102.51
N ALA A 372 61.50 78.17 102.98
CA ALA A 372 61.07 78.49 104.35
C ALA A 372 59.62 78.03 104.63
N VAL A 373 58.67 78.37 103.75
CA VAL A 373 57.26 77.93 103.88
C VAL A 373 57.14 76.42 103.75
N ARG A 374 57.96 75.78 102.91
CA ARG A 374 58.02 74.32 102.79
C ARG A 374 58.46 73.67 104.11
N THR A 375 59.50 74.18 104.78
CA THR A 375 59.95 73.65 106.07
C THR A 375 58.87 73.76 107.15
N GLU A 376 58.25 74.93 107.30
CA GLU A 376 57.14 75.14 108.25
C GLU A 376 55.96 74.17 107.98
N MET A 377 55.62 73.94 106.71
CA MET A 377 54.53 73.03 106.33
C MET A 377 54.88 71.55 106.55
N THR A 378 56.16 71.16 106.39
CA THR A 378 56.59 69.79 106.72
C THR A 378 56.59 69.54 108.23
N GLU A 379 56.99 70.53 109.04
CA GLU A 379 56.95 70.45 110.50
C GLU A 379 55.49 70.38 111.00
N ALA A 380 54.63 71.30 110.55
CA ALA A 380 53.21 71.31 110.91
C ALA A 380 52.46 70.03 110.48
N ARG A 381 52.80 69.44 109.32
CA ARG A 381 52.22 68.14 108.90
C ARG A 381 52.77 66.96 109.70
N ALA A 382 54.04 66.99 110.10
CA ALA A 382 54.62 65.96 110.97
C ALA A 382 53.99 65.99 112.38
N ASP A 383 53.81 67.16 112.96
CA ASP A 383 53.14 67.34 114.26
C ASP A 383 51.68 66.89 114.20
N LYS A 384 50.95 67.24 113.13
CA LYS A 384 49.55 66.82 112.96
C LYS A 384 49.42 65.29 112.78
N ALA A 385 50.30 64.67 111.99
CA ALA A 385 50.32 63.22 111.83
C ALA A 385 50.70 62.49 113.14
N ALA A 386 51.55 63.10 113.98
CA ALA A 386 51.86 62.56 115.31
C ALA A 386 50.66 62.65 116.27
N ALA A 387 49.90 63.76 116.24
CA ALA A 387 48.69 63.92 117.05
C ALA A 387 47.57 62.95 116.63
N GLU A 388 47.31 62.80 115.32
CA GLU A 388 46.32 61.86 114.79
C GLU A 388 46.66 60.39 115.13
N HIS A 389 47.95 60.04 115.23
CA HIS A 389 48.40 58.71 115.67
C HIS A 389 48.17 58.46 117.17
N GLU A 390 48.45 59.45 118.04
CA GLU A 390 48.13 59.38 119.48
C GLU A 390 46.62 59.27 119.74
N GLU A 391 45.79 60.06 119.04
CA GLU A 391 44.33 59.99 119.15
C GLU A 391 43.79 58.62 118.69
N ALA A 392 44.27 58.10 117.55
CA ALA A 392 43.88 56.78 117.05
C ALA A 392 44.26 55.65 118.04
N ARG A 393 45.43 55.77 118.68
CA ARG A 393 45.90 54.82 119.70
C ARG A 393 45.04 54.86 120.96
N ALA A 394 44.70 56.05 121.46
CA ALA A 394 43.83 56.20 122.62
C ALA A 394 42.41 55.66 122.37
N ALA A 395 41.82 56.00 121.22
CA ALA A 395 40.49 55.55 120.83
C ALA A 395 40.39 54.03 120.65
N ALA A 396 41.45 53.38 120.12
CA ALA A 396 41.53 51.92 120.03
C ALA A 396 41.52 51.25 121.42
N GLY A 397 42.22 51.83 122.40
CA GLY A 397 42.25 51.35 123.79
C GLY A 397 40.91 51.50 124.52
N GLU A 398 40.22 52.64 124.38
CA GLU A 398 38.90 52.84 124.99
C GLU A 398 37.84 51.92 124.38
N LYS A 399 37.82 51.78 123.05
CA LYS A 399 36.89 50.88 122.37
C LYS A 399 37.07 49.43 122.84
N ALA A 400 38.31 48.97 123.00
CA ALA A 400 38.60 47.62 123.49
C ALA A 400 38.15 47.40 124.96
N ARG A 401 38.19 48.43 125.82
CA ARG A 401 37.60 48.35 127.17
C ARG A 401 36.08 48.24 127.12
N ALA A 402 35.42 49.11 126.35
CA ALA A 402 33.97 49.10 126.21
C ALA A 402 33.44 47.77 125.63
N ASP A 403 34.11 47.22 124.61
CA ASP A 403 33.80 45.92 124.02
C ASP A 403 34.04 44.73 124.99
N GLY A 404 34.89 44.91 126.01
CA GLY A 404 35.13 43.93 127.07
C GLY A 404 34.07 44.00 128.17
N GLU A 405 33.78 45.20 128.69
CA GLU A 405 32.76 45.44 129.71
C GLU A 405 31.35 45.07 129.21
N ALA A 406 31.03 45.37 127.94
CA ALA A 406 29.76 45.00 127.33
C ALA A 406 29.53 43.48 127.34
N LYS A 407 30.56 42.68 127.05
CA LYS A 407 30.47 41.20 127.08
C LYS A 407 30.29 40.65 128.49
N ILE A 408 30.87 41.29 129.50
CA ILE A 408 30.65 40.93 130.91
C ILE A 408 29.21 41.26 131.32
N ALA A 409 28.69 42.43 130.91
CA ALA A 409 27.31 42.83 131.20
C ALA A 409 26.27 41.93 130.50
N GLU A 410 26.52 41.54 129.24
CA GLU A 410 25.67 40.62 128.47
C GLU A 410 25.63 39.21 129.11
N ALA A 411 26.78 38.70 129.54
CA ALA A 411 26.86 37.43 130.28
C ALA A 411 26.13 37.47 131.64
N ALA A 412 26.16 38.61 132.34
CA ALA A 412 25.44 38.79 133.60
C ALA A 412 23.91 38.88 133.40
N ALA A 413 23.45 39.57 132.35
CA ALA A 413 22.02 39.68 132.03
C ALA A 413 21.41 38.32 131.67
N ALA A 414 22.11 37.52 130.86
CA ALA A 414 21.67 36.17 130.51
C ALA A 414 21.52 35.23 131.73
N LEU A 415 22.37 35.41 132.76
CA LEU A 415 22.28 34.65 134.01
C LEU A 415 21.02 34.99 134.82
N GLU A 416 20.68 36.27 134.94
CA GLU A 416 19.48 36.72 135.66
C GLU A 416 18.19 36.36 134.91
N GLU A 417 18.18 36.42 133.58
CA GLU A 417 17.04 35.95 132.79
C GLU A 417 16.80 34.44 132.96
N ALA A 418 17.87 33.62 133.00
CA ALA A 418 17.77 32.19 133.29
C ALA A 418 17.21 31.90 134.70
N LYS A 419 17.63 32.66 135.72
CA LYS A 419 17.05 32.56 137.08
C LYS A 419 15.59 32.97 137.13
N ALA A 420 15.21 34.06 136.44
CA ALA A 420 13.83 34.52 136.39
C ALA A 420 12.89 33.52 135.69
N ALA A 421 13.36 32.89 134.60
CA ALA A 421 12.63 31.83 133.92
C ALA A 421 12.44 30.58 134.81
N ALA A 422 13.46 30.19 135.58
CA ALA A 422 13.34 29.12 136.57
C ALA A 422 12.35 29.48 137.69
N ALA A 423 12.43 30.71 138.22
CA ALA A 423 11.52 31.24 139.25
C ALA A 423 10.04 31.17 138.84
N ALA A 424 9.73 31.58 137.61
CA ALA A 424 8.38 31.45 137.05
C ALA A 424 7.94 29.98 136.98
N ALA A 425 8.80 29.09 136.48
CA ALA A 425 8.49 27.67 136.32
C ALA A 425 8.28 26.91 137.65
N ALA A 426 8.91 27.33 138.75
CA ALA A 426 8.68 26.75 140.08
C ALA A 426 7.37 27.28 140.73
N SER A 427 7.06 28.56 140.55
CA SER A 427 5.82 29.17 141.03
C SER A 427 4.57 28.47 140.49
N GLU A 428 4.57 28.09 139.20
CA GLU A 428 3.49 27.31 138.59
C GLU A 428 3.34 25.87 139.15
N ARG A 429 4.38 25.33 139.78
CA ARG A 429 4.37 23.99 140.41
C ARG A 429 4.09 24.01 141.92
N GLY A 430 4.03 25.19 142.54
CA GLY A 430 3.73 25.33 143.97
C GLY A 430 4.92 25.03 144.90
N GLU A 431 6.15 25.15 144.40
CA GLU A 431 7.39 24.96 145.17
C GLU A 431 8.25 26.23 145.13
N GLU A 432 8.91 26.57 146.24
CA GLU A 432 9.89 27.66 146.30
C GLU A 432 11.28 27.17 145.86
N LEU A 433 12.00 27.98 145.08
CA LEU A 433 13.34 27.65 144.59
C LEU A 433 14.40 27.86 145.68
N PRO A 434 15.39 26.94 145.81
CA PRO A 434 16.58 27.18 146.62
C PRO A 434 17.37 28.41 146.15
N GLU A 435 17.94 29.18 147.09
CA GLU A 435 18.73 30.39 146.79
C GLU A 435 19.96 30.09 145.89
N ASP A 436 20.52 28.87 145.99
CA ASP A 436 21.69 28.41 145.22
C ASP A 436 21.32 27.74 143.88
N TRP A 437 20.24 28.15 143.21
CA TRP A 437 19.88 27.57 141.91
C TRP A 437 20.84 28.03 140.80
N VAL A 438 21.47 27.05 140.13
CA VAL A 438 22.41 27.24 139.02
C VAL A 438 21.88 26.52 137.77
N PRO A 439 21.86 27.15 136.58
CA PRO A 439 21.45 26.50 135.34
C PRO A 439 22.43 25.38 134.92
N GLU A 440 21.90 24.33 134.27
CA GLU A 440 22.71 23.24 133.69
C GLU A 440 23.58 23.77 132.54
N GLY A 441 24.80 24.19 132.89
CA GLY A 441 25.76 24.81 131.97
C GLY A 441 26.97 25.44 132.67
N GLY A 442 26.84 25.80 133.95
CA GLY A 442 27.91 26.41 134.73
C GLY A 442 28.05 27.93 134.50
N VAL A 443 28.84 28.59 135.35
CA VAL A 443 29.05 30.05 135.29
C VAL A 443 30.18 30.36 134.31
N PRO A 444 30.04 31.34 133.39
CA PRO A 444 31.11 31.72 132.47
C PRO A 444 32.33 32.29 133.20
N GLU A 445 33.54 31.94 132.72
CA GLU A 445 34.80 32.50 133.23
C GLU A 445 34.88 34.02 133.00
N LEU A 446 35.44 34.76 133.96
CA LEU A 446 35.63 36.21 133.83
C LEU A 446 36.74 36.53 132.82
N LEU A 447 36.43 37.44 131.89
CA LEU A 447 37.38 38.02 130.94
C LEU A 447 38.16 39.17 131.60
N ASP A 448 39.48 39.22 131.38
CA ASP A 448 40.35 40.30 131.87
C ASP A 448 40.40 41.47 130.85
N VAL A 449 39.67 42.55 131.17
CA VAL A 449 39.44 43.68 130.26
C VAL A 449 40.70 44.52 130.05
N GLU A 450 41.61 44.61 131.03
CA GLU A 450 42.80 45.45 130.92
C GLU A 450 43.81 44.90 129.91
N ALA A 451 43.94 43.58 129.82
CA ALA A 451 44.82 42.91 128.87
C ALA A 451 44.37 43.11 127.40
N MET A 452 43.06 43.10 127.13
CA MET A 452 42.53 43.37 125.79
C MET A 452 42.79 44.81 125.33
N ALA A 453 42.63 45.78 126.24
CA ALA A 453 42.90 47.18 125.95
C ALA A 453 44.38 47.46 125.65
N ALA A 454 45.30 46.81 126.36
CA ALA A 454 46.74 46.93 126.12
C ALA A 454 47.14 46.44 124.72
N SER A 455 46.66 45.27 124.30
CA SER A 455 46.93 44.70 122.97
C SER A 455 46.40 45.59 121.83
N ALA A 456 45.19 46.15 122.00
CA ALA A 456 44.61 47.07 121.02
C ALA A 456 45.42 48.37 120.84
N MET A 457 46.08 48.86 121.90
CA MET A 457 46.94 50.06 121.85
C MET A 457 48.35 49.82 121.28
N GLU A 458 48.77 48.57 121.10
CA GLU A 458 50.06 48.20 120.48
C GLU A 458 49.92 47.94 118.97
N ALA A 459 48.72 47.58 118.50
CA ALA A 459 48.44 47.24 117.10
C ALA A 459 48.26 48.45 116.14
N VAL A 460 48.35 49.70 116.61
CA VAL A 460 48.12 50.91 115.80
C VAL A 460 49.41 51.38 115.13
N GLU A 461 49.61 51.00 113.87
CA GLU A 461 50.75 51.42 113.05
C GLU A 461 50.79 52.94 112.82
N LYS A 462 52.00 53.50 112.72
CA LYS A 462 52.22 54.94 112.54
C LYS A 462 52.33 55.28 111.05
N SER A 463 51.42 56.11 110.54
CA SER A 463 51.44 56.59 109.16
C SER A 463 52.56 57.61 108.92
N GLU A 464 53.15 57.58 107.72
CA GLU A 464 54.08 58.62 107.27
C GLU A 464 53.32 59.91 106.88
N PRO A 465 53.83 61.10 107.20
CA PRO A 465 53.16 62.36 106.88
C PRO A 465 53.14 62.62 105.36
N LEU A 466 51.99 63.08 104.86
CA LEU A 466 51.81 63.47 103.45
C LEU A 466 52.80 64.56 103.05
N GLN A 467 53.57 64.30 101.99
CA GLN A 467 54.56 65.24 101.46
C GLN A 467 53.92 66.57 101.05
N VAL A 468 54.61 67.67 101.30
CA VAL A 468 54.17 69.03 100.91
C VAL A 468 54.37 69.21 99.41
N THR A 469 53.29 69.51 98.69
CA THR A 469 53.30 69.82 97.25
C THR A 469 53.53 71.31 97.00
N LEU A 470 53.87 71.69 95.77
CA LEU A 470 54.02 73.09 95.38
C LEU A 470 52.69 73.86 95.44
N ASP A 471 51.57 73.19 95.15
CA ASP A 471 50.23 73.78 95.31
C ASP A 471 49.91 74.10 96.78
N ASP A 472 50.31 73.25 97.73
CA ASP A 472 50.17 73.51 99.17
C ASP A 472 50.95 74.77 99.60
N ILE A 473 52.14 74.97 99.03
CA ILE A 473 52.99 76.13 99.30
C ILE A 473 52.36 77.40 98.70
N LEU A 474 51.86 77.34 97.46
CA LEU A 474 51.18 78.48 96.83
C LEU A 474 49.90 78.87 97.59
N CYS A 475 49.09 77.90 98.03
CA CYS A 475 47.90 78.17 98.84
C CYS A 475 48.26 78.84 100.16
N THR A 476 49.27 78.34 100.87
CA THR A 476 49.68 78.92 102.16
C THR A 476 50.38 80.27 102.03
N MET A 477 51.09 80.54 100.92
CA MET A 477 51.61 81.87 100.60
C MET A 477 50.50 82.90 100.29
N LEU A 478 49.41 82.46 99.65
CA LEU A 478 48.20 83.28 99.44
C LEU A 478 47.47 83.55 100.77
N GLU A 479 47.33 82.55 101.64
CA GLU A 479 46.69 82.70 102.97
C GLU A 479 47.50 83.59 103.93
N LYS A 480 48.84 83.46 103.91
CA LYS A 480 49.76 84.35 104.66
C LYS A 480 49.88 85.74 104.02
N GLY A 481 49.34 85.95 102.82
CA GLY A 481 49.37 87.23 102.09
C GLY A 481 50.75 87.60 101.54
N GLN A 482 51.69 86.66 101.45
CA GLN A 482 53.02 86.86 100.85
C GLN A 482 52.92 87.03 99.33
N VAL A 483 51.94 86.36 98.71
CA VAL A 483 51.57 86.53 97.30
C VAL A 483 50.11 86.96 97.24
N SER A 484 49.75 87.86 96.32
CA SER A 484 48.36 88.23 96.07
C SER A 484 47.85 87.65 94.76
N ARG A 485 46.55 87.36 94.69
CA ARG A 485 45.88 86.89 93.46
C ARG A 485 46.08 87.85 92.29
N ASP A 486 46.00 89.15 92.55
CA ASP A 486 46.15 90.17 91.51
C ASP A 486 47.60 90.27 91.00
N SER A 487 48.59 90.04 91.88
CA SER A 487 50.00 89.92 91.52
C SER A 487 50.24 88.73 90.57
N ILE A 488 49.65 87.57 90.87
CA ILE A 488 49.72 86.38 89.99
C ILE A 488 49.08 86.67 88.64
N MET A 489 47.84 87.20 88.62
CA MET A 489 47.16 87.50 87.35
C MET A 489 47.92 88.55 86.52
N GLN A 490 48.52 89.56 87.16
CA GLN A 490 49.32 90.56 86.44
C GLN A 490 50.60 89.93 85.86
N ALA A 491 51.33 89.11 86.62
CA ALA A 491 52.53 88.45 86.12
C ALA A 491 52.22 87.49 84.96
N MET A 492 51.18 86.66 85.09
CA MET A 492 50.70 85.79 84.00
C MET A 492 50.28 86.62 82.77
N ALA A 493 49.58 87.73 82.95
CA ALA A 493 49.17 88.59 81.84
C ALA A 493 50.38 89.18 81.08
N VAL A 494 51.45 89.58 81.78
CA VAL A 494 52.68 90.05 81.11
C VAL A 494 53.39 88.91 80.40
N ASP A 495 53.51 87.72 81.01
CA ASP A 495 54.17 86.57 80.37
C ASP A 495 53.41 86.05 79.13
N THR A 496 52.06 86.13 79.12
CA THR A 496 51.27 85.82 77.91
C THR A 496 51.51 86.75 76.72
N LEU A 497 52.19 87.89 76.90
CA LEU A 497 52.65 88.73 75.78
C LEU A 497 53.86 88.14 75.05
N GLY A 498 54.48 87.08 75.57
CA GLY A 498 55.57 86.36 74.90
C GLY A 498 56.79 87.26 74.65
N GLU A 499 57.10 87.53 73.38
CA GLU A 499 58.19 88.43 72.97
C GLU A 499 57.84 89.92 73.12
N GLU A 500 56.56 90.29 73.21
CA GLU A 500 56.11 91.67 73.47
C GLU A 500 56.20 92.05 74.96
N ALA A 501 56.54 91.09 75.84
CA ALA A 501 56.79 91.33 77.25
C ALA A 501 58.04 92.21 77.45
N TRP A 502 57.92 93.27 78.27
CA TRP A 502 58.98 94.26 78.49
C TRP A 502 60.32 93.65 78.93
N PHE A 503 60.29 92.54 79.68
CA PHE A 503 61.47 91.84 80.18
C PHE A 503 62.15 90.90 79.16
N ARG A 504 61.51 90.59 78.02
CA ARG A 504 62.10 89.82 76.90
C ARG A 504 62.50 90.70 75.69
N SER A 505 62.09 91.96 75.67
CA SER A 505 62.41 92.90 74.58
C SER A 505 63.91 93.22 74.45
N GLU A 506 64.40 93.38 73.21
CA GLU A 506 65.84 93.59 72.88
C GLU A 506 66.47 94.86 73.52
N ALA A 507 65.66 95.75 74.11
CA ALA A 507 66.15 96.94 74.80
C ALA A 507 66.97 96.66 76.07
N PHE A 508 66.97 95.42 76.57
CA PHE A 508 67.66 95.00 77.80
C PHE A 508 68.63 93.82 77.65
N THR A 509 68.86 93.30 76.43
CA THR A 509 69.70 92.10 76.20
C THR A 509 70.92 92.41 75.31
N LEU A 510 72.12 92.07 75.79
CA LEU A 510 73.39 92.21 75.05
C LEU A 510 73.56 91.05 74.05
N PRO A 511 73.85 91.30 72.76
CA PRO A 511 73.91 90.24 71.75
C PRO A 511 75.20 89.39 71.82
N PRO A 512 75.11 88.04 71.76
CA PRO A 512 76.26 87.13 71.74
C PRO A 512 76.87 86.93 70.33
N PRO A 513 78.12 86.42 70.23
CA PRO A 513 78.86 86.34 68.97
C PRO A 513 78.50 85.15 68.05
N PRO A 514 78.72 85.24 66.72
CA PRO A 514 78.24 84.27 65.74
C PRO A 514 79.13 83.01 65.57
N PRO A 515 78.53 81.82 65.29
CA PRO A 515 79.25 80.57 65.02
C PRO A 515 79.67 80.38 63.53
N PRO A 516 80.63 79.48 63.23
CA PRO A 516 81.19 79.26 61.88
C PRO A 516 80.37 78.29 61.00
N PRO A 517 80.52 78.32 59.65
CA PRO A 517 79.65 77.61 58.70
C PRO A 517 80.06 76.17 58.35
N GLU A 518 79.07 75.33 58.05
CA GLU A 518 79.21 73.93 57.58
C GLU A 518 79.11 73.77 56.04
N PRO A 519 79.66 72.69 55.45
CA PRO A 519 79.77 72.52 54.00
C PRO A 519 78.54 71.87 53.29
N VAL A 520 78.31 72.27 52.05
CA VAL A 520 77.15 71.90 51.20
C VAL A 520 77.38 70.61 50.40
N HIS A 521 76.37 69.73 50.34
CA HIS A 521 76.36 68.56 49.44
C HIS A 521 75.24 68.64 48.39
N VAL A 522 75.60 68.51 47.11
CA VAL A 522 74.70 68.74 45.94
C VAL A 522 74.04 67.43 45.46
N PRO A 523 72.72 67.42 45.11
CA PRO A 523 72.02 66.22 44.65
C PRO A 523 72.32 65.89 43.18
N LYS A 524 72.47 64.60 42.84
CA LYS A 524 72.55 64.11 41.45
C LYS A 524 71.17 63.73 40.91
N GLY A 525 70.91 64.15 39.67
CA GLY A 525 69.57 64.18 39.08
C GLY A 525 69.16 62.96 38.24
N ARG A 526 67.96 63.10 37.67
CA ARG A 526 67.25 62.12 36.82
C ARG A 526 67.92 61.90 35.46
N ARG A 527 67.75 60.69 34.92
CA ARG A 527 67.04 60.48 33.64
C ARG A 527 66.21 59.20 33.73
#